data_AF-L7FJX8-F1
#
_entry.id   AF-L7FJX8-F1
#
_cell.length_a   1.000
_cell.length_b   1.000
_cell.length_c   1.000
_cell.angle_alpha   90.00
_cell.angle_beta   90.00
_cell.angle_gamma   90.00
#
_symmetry.space_group_name_H-M   'P 1'
#
loop_
_entity.id
_entity.type
_entity.pdbx_description
1 polymer ?
#
loop_
_entity_poly.entity_id
_entity_poly.type
_entity_poly.pdbx_seq_one_letter_code
_entity_poly.pdbx_strand_id
1 'polypeptide(L)'
;MKHNLVENTPHIAFYHGGAKLEISYNEARNFCTRASDCGAIYSGTHWEFVGNEIKNNYFHDSVGFGKENSYIIGLYLDDNLSHHKVYQNVVSNIVGMCLVLASGRSNTVFNNIFFNCKIGFSGNSKGVYRYHTTPGMFYNLLDTMEKSGVDRYSPPWSVQFPEWSKLPLTSDELMEERNLHWLVMENTDIYCNVFSGSYNMDYRFLENCDKYIRRFEMNTNSSQTTTFYDYKNGDFRMRKNSDIYKYKCWKEISLENIGINKEDKTVDIFEISSSVAILLLLIL
;
A
#
# COMPACT_ATOMS: atom_id res chain seq x y z
N MET A 1 8.75 8.20 -9.85
CA MET A 1 9.05 7.11 -10.80
C MET A 1 7.78 6.81 -11.56
N LYS A 2 7.73 7.13 -12.87
CA LYS A 2 6.51 6.94 -13.66
C LYS A 2 6.74 6.41 -15.06
N HIS A 3 5.73 5.74 -15.63
CA HIS A 3 5.70 5.21 -17.00
C HIS A 3 6.87 4.27 -17.35
N ASN A 4 7.12 3.29 -16.49
CA ASN A 4 8.13 2.27 -16.73
C ASN A 4 7.46 0.91 -17.01
N LEU A 5 8.15 0.06 -17.78
CA LEU A 5 7.86 -1.37 -17.88
C LEU A 5 9.08 -2.12 -17.34
N VAL A 6 8.85 -2.99 -16.37
CA VAL A 6 9.89 -3.87 -15.83
C VAL A 6 9.45 -5.32 -15.99
N GLU A 7 10.29 -6.15 -16.59
CA GLU A 7 9.98 -7.56 -16.80
C GLU A 7 11.19 -8.47 -16.52
N ASN A 8 10.90 -9.72 -16.17
CA ASN A 8 11.90 -10.78 -16.02
C ASN A 8 12.95 -10.48 -14.93
N THR A 9 12.54 -9.92 -13.79
CA THR A 9 13.47 -9.59 -12.70
C THR A 9 13.69 -10.78 -11.76
N PRO A 10 14.92 -10.99 -11.24
CA PRO A 10 15.23 -12.14 -10.40
C PRO A 10 14.65 -12.02 -8.97
N HIS A 11 14.49 -10.80 -8.46
CA HIS A 11 14.04 -10.53 -7.09
C HIS A 11 12.94 -9.47 -7.09
N ILE A 12 13.28 -8.18 -6.96
CA ILE A 12 12.31 -7.07 -6.92
C ILE A 12 12.26 -6.36 -8.28
N ALA A 13 11.07 -5.94 -8.74
CA ALA A 13 10.94 -5.10 -9.94
C ALA A 13 11.16 -3.61 -9.63
N PHE A 14 10.48 -3.08 -8.61
CA PHE A 14 10.62 -1.69 -8.15
C PHE A 14 10.98 -1.65 -6.67
N TYR A 15 12.07 -0.97 -6.34
CA TYR A 15 12.43 -0.64 -4.96
C TYR A 15 12.35 0.87 -4.79
N HIS A 16 11.89 1.32 -3.62
CA HIS A 16 11.95 2.74 -3.28
C HIS A 16 12.42 2.97 -1.85
N GLY A 17 13.22 4.03 -1.71
CA GLY A 17 13.59 4.63 -0.45
C GLY A 17 13.57 6.16 -0.55
N GLY A 18 13.16 6.81 0.53
CA GLY A 18 12.92 8.25 0.60
C GLY A 18 11.46 8.60 0.89
N ALA A 19 11.23 9.89 1.11
CA ALA A 19 9.93 10.46 1.46
C ALA A 19 9.28 11.19 0.28
N LYS A 20 7.95 11.26 0.28
CA LYS A 20 7.11 11.99 -0.68
C LYS A 20 7.37 11.67 -2.15
N LEU A 21 7.71 10.42 -2.42
CA LEU A 21 7.87 9.88 -3.76
C LEU A 21 6.50 9.58 -4.35
N GLU A 22 6.33 9.91 -5.63
CA GLU A 22 5.26 9.36 -6.44
C GLU A 22 5.80 8.20 -7.28
N ILE A 23 5.11 7.06 -7.21
CA ILE A 23 5.39 5.84 -7.97
C ILE A 23 4.12 5.46 -8.71
N SER A 24 4.04 5.86 -9.98
CA SER A 24 2.78 5.84 -10.73
C SER A 24 2.88 5.35 -12.17
N TYR A 25 1.80 4.78 -12.70
CA TYR A 25 1.72 4.39 -14.12
C TYR A 25 2.80 3.40 -14.56
N ASN A 26 3.34 2.60 -13.65
CA ASN A 26 4.34 1.58 -13.96
C ASN A 26 3.67 0.22 -14.19
N GLU A 27 4.25 -0.56 -15.11
CA GLU A 27 3.89 -1.96 -15.36
C GLU A 27 5.04 -2.86 -14.89
N ALA A 28 4.70 -3.96 -14.21
CA ALA A 28 5.66 -5.03 -13.98
C ALA A 28 5.04 -6.41 -14.22
N ARG A 29 5.80 -7.28 -14.88
CA ARG A 29 5.40 -8.67 -15.14
C ARG A 29 6.54 -9.66 -15.02
N ASN A 30 6.22 -10.91 -14.70
CA ASN A 30 7.22 -11.97 -14.51
C ASN A 30 8.40 -11.54 -13.62
N PHE A 31 8.10 -10.89 -12.50
CA PHE A 31 9.08 -10.53 -11.46
C PHE A 31 9.32 -11.70 -10.49
N CYS A 32 10.31 -11.60 -9.60
CA CYS A 32 10.64 -12.66 -8.62
C CYS A 32 11.09 -14.01 -9.23
N THR A 33 11.72 -14.01 -10.40
CA THR A 33 12.01 -15.26 -11.15
C THR A 33 13.08 -16.15 -10.54
N ARG A 34 13.82 -15.68 -9.52
CA ARG A 34 14.96 -16.42 -8.90
C ARG A 34 15.03 -16.32 -7.38
N ALA A 35 14.02 -15.75 -6.74
CA ALA A 35 14.02 -15.50 -5.31
C ALA A 35 12.62 -15.62 -4.71
N SER A 36 12.58 -15.70 -3.38
CA SER A 36 11.37 -15.66 -2.55
C SER A 36 11.54 -14.47 -1.60
N ASP A 37 10.45 -14.00 -0.99
CA ASP A 37 10.48 -12.77 -0.17
C ASP A 37 10.90 -11.56 -1.00
N CYS A 38 10.02 -11.26 -1.96
CA CYS A 38 10.24 -10.29 -3.02
C CYS A 38 8.91 -9.83 -3.61
N GLY A 39 8.94 -8.79 -4.43
CA GLY A 39 7.72 -8.35 -5.07
C GLY A 39 7.87 -7.47 -6.30
N ALA A 40 6.72 -7.11 -6.87
CA ALA A 40 6.67 -6.12 -7.95
C ALA A 40 7.15 -4.77 -7.44
N ILE A 41 6.75 -4.39 -6.22
CA ILE A 41 7.30 -3.25 -5.50
C ILE A 41 7.60 -3.61 -4.05
N TYR A 42 8.74 -3.11 -3.53
CA TYR A 42 9.16 -3.32 -2.14
C TYR A 42 9.70 -2.04 -1.50
N SER A 43 9.32 -1.83 -0.23
CA SER A 43 9.99 -0.93 0.71
C SER A 43 9.66 -1.36 2.15
N GLY A 44 10.53 -1.05 3.11
CA GLY A 44 10.37 -1.47 4.50
C GLY A 44 11.46 -0.93 5.42
N THR A 45 11.35 -1.17 6.73
CA THR A 45 12.38 -0.91 7.77
C THR A 45 12.88 0.53 7.91
N HIS A 46 12.13 1.49 7.37
CA HIS A 46 12.49 2.91 7.35
C HIS A 46 11.24 3.74 7.62
N TRP A 47 11.14 4.34 8.81
CA TRP A 47 10.01 5.22 9.15
C TRP A 47 10.07 6.56 8.41
N GLU A 48 11.28 6.99 8.06
CA GLU A 48 11.52 8.20 7.28
C GLU A 48 11.12 8.08 5.81
N PHE A 49 10.81 6.88 5.31
CA PHE A 49 10.29 6.69 3.95
C PHE A 49 8.80 7.03 3.90
N VAL A 50 8.46 8.27 4.23
CA VAL A 50 7.12 8.68 4.63
C VAL A 50 6.38 9.44 3.52
N GLY A 51 5.05 9.35 3.48
CA GLY A 51 4.22 10.20 2.64
C GLY A 51 4.28 9.88 1.14
N ASN A 52 4.72 8.68 0.79
CA ASN A 52 4.82 8.24 -0.60
C ASN A 52 3.44 7.84 -1.15
N GLU A 53 3.26 8.02 -2.47
CA GLU A 53 2.08 7.58 -3.21
C GLU A 53 2.45 6.48 -4.21
N ILE A 54 1.79 5.33 -4.10
CA ILE A 54 1.88 4.20 -5.04
C ILE A 54 0.53 4.10 -5.73
N LYS A 55 0.44 4.57 -6.98
CA LYS A 55 -0.85 4.69 -7.67
C LYS A 55 -0.85 4.32 -9.13
N ASN A 56 -1.99 3.85 -9.64
CA ASN A 56 -2.14 3.59 -11.08
C ASN A 56 -1.06 2.66 -11.64
N ASN A 57 -0.55 1.69 -10.87
CA ASN A 57 0.40 0.70 -11.37
C ASN A 57 -0.30 -0.61 -11.75
N TYR A 58 0.29 -1.37 -12.67
CA TYR A 58 -0.20 -2.68 -13.09
C TYR A 58 0.86 -3.75 -12.87
N PHE A 59 0.66 -4.62 -11.88
CA PHE A 59 1.60 -5.66 -11.50
C PHE A 59 0.97 -7.03 -11.72
N HIS A 60 1.45 -7.78 -12.71
CA HIS A 60 0.70 -8.94 -13.17
C HIS A 60 1.55 -10.10 -13.67
N ASP A 61 0.90 -11.26 -13.82
CA ASP A 61 1.44 -12.44 -14.48
C ASP A 61 2.84 -12.81 -13.97
N SER A 62 2.92 -13.10 -12.67
CA SER A 62 4.15 -13.59 -12.04
C SER A 62 3.93 -14.91 -11.33
N VAL A 63 4.72 -15.90 -11.74
CA VAL A 63 4.76 -17.24 -11.14
C VAL A 63 5.88 -17.40 -10.11
N GLY A 64 6.68 -16.34 -9.90
CA GLY A 64 7.86 -16.36 -9.03
C GLY A 64 8.94 -17.34 -9.50
N PHE A 65 9.67 -17.93 -8.55
CA PHE A 65 10.73 -18.91 -8.82
C PHE A 65 10.21 -20.31 -9.23
N GLY A 66 9.04 -20.38 -9.89
CA GLY A 66 8.49 -21.61 -10.47
C GLY A 66 8.02 -22.66 -9.46
N LYS A 67 7.56 -22.24 -8.27
CA LYS A 67 7.03 -23.15 -7.23
C LYS A 67 5.70 -22.65 -6.68
N GLU A 68 4.74 -23.55 -6.42
CA GLU A 68 3.39 -23.27 -5.88
C GLU A 68 3.38 -22.56 -4.51
N ASN A 69 4.54 -22.50 -3.83
CA ASN A 69 4.74 -21.85 -2.54
C ASN A 69 5.72 -20.68 -2.58
N SER A 70 5.97 -20.10 -3.75
CA SER A 70 6.82 -18.90 -3.85
C SER A 70 6.19 -17.74 -3.08
N TYR A 71 6.94 -17.18 -2.12
CA TYR A 71 6.51 -16.02 -1.33
C TYR A 71 6.79 -14.75 -2.14
N ILE A 72 5.97 -14.52 -3.17
CA ILE A 72 6.01 -13.31 -4.00
C ILE A 72 4.88 -12.37 -3.61
N ILE A 73 5.10 -11.08 -3.75
CA ILE A 73 4.13 -10.06 -3.37
C ILE A 73 3.95 -9.06 -4.54
N GLY A 74 2.73 -8.62 -4.82
CA GLY A 74 2.51 -7.49 -5.74
C GLY A 74 2.96 -6.18 -5.09
N LEU A 75 2.19 -5.70 -4.12
CA LEU A 75 2.47 -4.52 -3.32
C LEU A 75 3.03 -4.91 -1.95
N TYR A 76 4.34 -4.76 -1.75
CA TYR A 76 5.02 -5.18 -0.53
C TYR A 76 5.47 -3.99 0.31
N LEU A 77 4.62 -3.59 1.27
CA LEU A 77 4.94 -2.56 2.26
C LEU A 77 5.32 -3.28 3.55
N ASP A 78 6.62 -3.53 3.68
CA ASP A 78 7.17 -4.39 4.72
C ASP A 78 7.59 -3.62 5.97
N ASP A 79 7.76 -4.34 7.06
CA ASP A 79 8.45 -3.94 8.28
C ASP A 79 8.28 -2.46 8.72
N ASN A 80 7.09 -2.15 9.23
CA ASN A 80 6.68 -0.87 9.78
C ASN A 80 6.72 0.32 8.79
N LEU A 81 6.78 0.08 7.47
CA LEU A 81 6.62 1.12 6.47
C LEU A 81 5.27 1.83 6.62
N SER A 82 5.29 3.14 6.86
CA SER A 82 4.13 3.90 7.35
C SER A 82 3.80 5.09 6.46
N HIS A 83 2.59 5.65 6.57
CA HIS A 83 2.13 6.85 5.85
C HIS A 83 2.13 6.78 4.32
N HIS A 84 1.93 5.61 3.73
CA HIS A 84 1.78 5.46 2.29
C HIS A 84 0.32 5.61 1.87
N LYS A 85 0.10 6.22 0.71
CA LYS A 85 -1.18 6.13 -0.01
C LYS A 85 -1.02 5.15 -1.16
N VAL A 86 -1.86 4.12 -1.19
CA VAL A 86 -1.79 3.04 -2.17
C VAL A 86 -3.15 2.92 -2.85
N TYR A 87 -3.27 3.38 -4.08
CA TYR A 87 -4.58 3.47 -4.73
C TYR A 87 -4.59 3.32 -6.24
N GLN A 88 -5.70 2.84 -6.79
CA GLN A 88 -5.83 2.65 -8.24
C GLN A 88 -4.79 1.74 -8.87
N ASN A 89 -4.15 0.87 -8.08
CA ASN A 89 -3.28 -0.17 -8.61
C ASN A 89 -4.10 -1.40 -8.98
N VAL A 90 -3.63 -2.14 -9.98
CA VAL A 90 -4.12 -3.47 -10.32
C VAL A 90 -3.00 -4.46 -10.09
N VAL A 91 -3.25 -5.44 -9.21
CA VAL A 91 -2.39 -6.60 -9.03
C VAL A 91 -3.18 -7.84 -9.44
N SER A 92 -2.68 -8.58 -10.42
CA SER A 92 -3.45 -9.72 -10.97
C SER A 92 -2.61 -10.91 -11.40
N ASN A 93 -3.15 -12.12 -11.26
CA ASN A 93 -2.53 -13.35 -11.77
C ASN A 93 -1.11 -13.57 -11.20
N ILE A 94 -0.98 -13.55 -9.88
CA ILE A 94 0.30 -13.83 -9.22
C ILE A 94 0.17 -15.01 -8.26
N VAL A 95 1.18 -15.89 -8.21
CA VAL A 95 1.13 -17.12 -7.37
C VAL A 95 1.21 -16.83 -5.85
N GLY A 96 1.50 -15.59 -5.46
CA GLY A 96 1.69 -15.17 -4.07
C GLY A 96 0.59 -14.27 -3.52
N MET A 97 0.98 -13.22 -2.80
CA MET A 97 0.07 -12.26 -2.18
C MET A 97 -0.08 -10.99 -3.01
N CYS A 98 -1.31 -10.49 -3.20
CA CYS A 98 -1.50 -9.23 -3.92
C CYS A 98 -0.99 -8.02 -3.11
N LEU A 99 -1.35 -7.93 -1.83
CA LEU A 99 -0.93 -6.86 -0.93
C LEU A 99 -0.42 -7.43 0.39
N VAL A 100 0.76 -6.96 0.83
CA VAL A 100 1.26 -7.17 2.20
C VAL A 100 1.46 -5.81 2.87
N LEU A 101 0.87 -5.67 4.05
CA LEU A 101 1.19 -4.60 5.00
C LEU A 101 1.73 -5.23 6.27
N ALA A 102 3.00 -4.99 6.57
CA ALA A 102 3.62 -5.55 7.76
C ALA A 102 3.83 -4.48 8.82
N SER A 103 2.94 -4.42 9.81
CA SER A 103 3.05 -3.58 11.01
C SER A 103 3.03 -2.05 10.79
N GLY A 104 3.06 -1.59 9.54
CA GLY A 104 3.05 -0.17 9.17
C GLY A 104 1.78 0.56 9.56
N ARG A 105 1.95 1.75 10.14
CA ARG A 105 0.87 2.61 10.64
C ARG A 105 0.50 3.71 9.65
N SER A 106 -0.70 4.27 9.80
CA SER A 106 -1.18 5.41 9.02
C SER A 106 -1.15 5.22 7.50
N ASN A 107 -1.15 3.97 7.02
CA ASN A 107 -1.23 3.67 5.59
C ASN A 107 -2.68 3.80 5.12
N THR A 108 -2.89 4.26 3.89
CA THR A 108 -4.23 4.37 3.29
C THR A 108 -4.25 3.58 1.98
N VAL A 109 -5.01 2.49 1.94
CA VAL A 109 -5.13 1.59 0.79
C VAL A 109 -6.55 1.60 0.26
N PHE A 110 -6.76 2.12 -0.95
CA PHE A 110 -8.11 2.24 -1.48
C PHE A 110 -8.21 2.19 -3.00
N ASN A 111 -9.37 1.77 -3.50
CA ASN A 111 -9.66 1.75 -4.93
C ASN A 111 -8.64 0.95 -5.75
N ASN A 112 -8.13 -0.15 -5.21
CA ASN A 112 -7.25 -1.09 -5.93
C ASN A 112 -8.02 -2.33 -6.38
N ILE A 113 -7.46 -3.04 -7.36
CA ILE A 113 -7.92 -4.37 -7.78
C ILE A 113 -6.86 -5.38 -7.42
N PHE A 114 -7.27 -6.40 -6.67
CA PHE A 114 -6.45 -7.53 -6.24
C PHE A 114 -7.14 -8.80 -6.73
N PHE A 115 -6.63 -9.37 -7.82
CA PHE A 115 -7.30 -10.43 -8.55
C PHE A 115 -6.43 -11.67 -8.73
N ASN A 116 -7.01 -12.86 -8.55
CA ASN A 116 -6.39 -14.13 -8.91
C ASN A 116 -4.97 -14.29 -8.33
N CYS A 117 -4.89 -14.17 -7.02
CA CYS A 117 -3.67 -14.43 -6.25
C CYS A 117 -3.91 -15.48 -5.17
N LYS A 118 -2.86 -16.00 -4.53
CA LYS A 118 -3.04 -16.95 -3.41
C LYS A 118 -3.81 -16.27 -2.28
N ILE A 119 -3.34 -15.08 -1.90
CA ILE A 119 -3.94 -14.28 -0.85
C ILE A 119 -4.10 -12.84 -1.33
N GLY A 120 -5.32 -12.30 -1.25
CA GLY A 120 -5.61 -10.92 -1.65
C GLY A 120 -4.85 -9.90 -0.78
N PHE A 121 -5.15 -9.87 0.52
CA PHE A 121 -4.45 -9.04 1.50
C PHE A 121 -3.89 -9.89 2.64
N SER A 122 -2.65 -9.62 3.04
CA SER A 122 -2.05 -10.15 4.25
C SER A 122 -1.51 -9.01 5.13
N GLY A 123 -2.13 -8.82 6.29
CA GLY A 123 -1.64 -7.93 7.34
C GLY A 123 -0.93 -8.70 8.45
N ASN A 124 0.04 -8.10 9.13
CA ASN A 124 0.67 -8.66 10.33
C ASN A 124 1.08 -7.56 11.33
N SER A 125 1.35 -7.94 12.57
CA SER A 125 1.84 -7.04 13.64
C SER A 125 3.20 -7.47 14.17
N LYS A 126 4.09 -7.94 13.27
CA LYS A 126 5.43 -8.44 13.64
C LYS A 126 6.38 -7.42 14.25
N GLY A 127 6.15 -6.11 14.05
CA GLY A 127 7.01 -5.04 14.53
C GLY A 127 7.32 -5.16 16.03
N VAL A 128 6.32 -5.49 16.85
CA VAL A 128 6.45 -5.62 18.31
C VAL A 128 7.52 -6.63 18.74
N TYR A 129 7.67 -7.75 18.04
CA TYR A 129 8.63 -8.81 18.43
C TYR A 129 9.87 -8.86 17.54
N ARG A 130 9.91 -8.10 16.44
CA ARG A 130 11.05 -8.04 15.54
C ARG A 130 11.89 -6.77 15.66
N TYR A 131 11.39 -5.74 16.33
CA TYR A 131 12.13 -4.50 16.58
C TYR A 131 13.43 -4.77 17.34
N HIS A 132 14.52 -4.15 16.89
CA HIS A 132 15.82 -4.25 17.55
C HIS A 132 16.13 -2.95 18.29
N THR A 133 16.58 -3.04 19.55
CA THR A 133 16.99 -1.89 20.35
C THR A 133 18.48 -1.55 20.23
N THR A 134 19.30 -2.50 19.80
CA THR A 134 20.74 -2.32 19.62
C THR A 134 21.06 -1.31 18.50
N PRO A 135 21.86 -0.26 18.77
CA PRO A 135 22.26 0.70 17.74
C PRO A 135 22.94 0.04 16.54
N GLY A 136 22.58 0.44 15.32
CA GLY A 136 23.14 -0.09 14.08
C GLY A 136 22.61 -1.46 13.64
N MET A 137 21.73 -2.08 14.42
CA MET A 137 21.05 -3.30 13.97
C MET A 137 19.94 -2.98 12.97
N PHE A 138 19.79 -3.85 11.97
CA PHE A 138 18.64 -3.85 11.08
C PHE A 138 17.34 -3.84 11.89
N TYR A 139 16.35 -3.09 11.43
CA TYR A 139 15.05 -2.93 12.08
C TYR A 139 15.04 -2.20 13.43
N ASN A 140 16.09 -1.46 13.76
CA ASN A 140 16.06 -0.40 14.78
C ASN A 140 15.59 0.91 14.13
N LEU A 141 14.27 1.08 13.99
CA LEU A 141 13.67 2.17 13.20
C LEU A 141 14.02 3.56 13.73
N LEU A 142 14.15 3.72 15.06
CA LEU A 142 14.56 5.00 15.67
C LEU A 142 15.99 5.37 15.29
N ASP A 143 16.93 4.44 15.48
CA ASP A 143 18.33 4.62 15.14
C ASP A 143 18.50 4.90 13.63
N THR A 144 17.74 4.21 12.78
CA THR A 144 17.73 4.44 11.32
C THR A 144 17.23 5.85 10.97
N MET A 145 16.14 6.34 11.58
CA MET A 145 15.66 7.71 11.37
C MET A 145 16.69 8.75 11.79
N GLU A 146 17.30 8.59 12.96
CA GLU A 146 18.31 9.52 13.48
C GLU A 146 19.56 9.56 12.58
N LYS A 147 20.07 8.40 12.16
CA LYS A 147 21.20 8.29 11.22
C LYS A 147 20.90 8.89 9.85
N SER A 148 19.63 8.86 9.44
CA SER A 148 19.16 9.50 8.21
C SER A 148 18.99 11.02 8.35
N GLY A 149 19.31 11.59 9.52
CA GLY A 149 19.28 13.03 9.77
C GLY A 149 17.86 13.58 10.00
N VAL A 150 16.92 12.73 10.41
CA VAL A 150 15.52 13.14 10.63
C VAL A 150 15.32 13.58 12.08
N ASP A 151 15.32 14.90 12.30
CA ASP A 151 14.88 15.48 13.58
C ASP A 151 13.34 15.51 13.64
N ARG A 152 12.78 14.60 14.41
CA ARG A 152 11.33 14.38 14.56
C ARG A 152 10.63 15.43 15.41
N TYR A 153 11.38 16.20 16.19
CA TYR A 153 10.84 17.18 17.13
C TYR A 153 10.85 18.60 16.54
N SER A 154 11.68 18.84 15.51
CA SER A 154 11.80 20.14 14.86
C SER A 154 11.14 20.18 13.46
N PRO A 155 10.78 21.39 12.97
CA PRO A 155 10.43 21.56 11.56
C PRO A 155 11.58 21.13 10.64
N PRO A 156 11.28 20.56 9.45
CA PRO A 156 9.96 20.45 8.85
C PRO A 156 9.13 19.24 9.34
N TRP A 157 9.76 18.27 10.00
CA TRP A 157 9.14 16.98 10.28
C TRP A 157 8.03 17.05 11.32
N SER A 158 8.22 17.78 12.42
CA SER A 158 7.18 17.93 13.46
C SER A 158 5.95 18.70 12.98
N VAL A 159 6.07 19.48 11.90
CA VAL A 159 4.94 20.18 11.27
C VAL A 159 4.22 19.27 10.27
N GLN A 160 4.96 18.48 9.50
CA GLN A 160 4.39 17.62 8.46
C GLN A 160 3.82 16.31 9.01
N PHE A 161 4.44 15.78 10.07
CA PHE A 161 4.04 14.56 10.77
C PHE A 161 4.01 14.86 12.28
N PRO A 162 2.99 15.59 12.78
CA PRO A 162 2.93 16.01 14.18
C PRO A 162 2.92 14.87 15.20
N GLU A 163 2.57 13.66 14.78
CA GLU A 163 2.68 12.45 15.58
C GLU A 163 4.13 12.03 15.83
N TRP A 164 5.08 12.36 14.96
CA TRP A 164 6.47 11.98 15.15
C TRP A 164 7.12 12.67 16.34
N SER A 165 6.67 13.87 16.69
CA SER A 165 7.14 14.55 17.91
C SER A 165 6.62 13.88 19.20
N LYS A 166 5.77 12.86 19.08
CA LYS A 166 5.27 12.03 20.19
C LYS A 166 5.94 10.66 20.24
N LEU A 167 6.79 10.32 19.26
CA LEU A 167 7.57 9.10 19.33
C LEU A 167 8.52 9.15 20.53
N PRO A 168 8.74 8.01 21.19
CA PRO A 168 9.74 7.88 22.25
C PRO A 168 11.14 8.33 21.80
N LEU A 169 11.92 8.85 22.75
CA LEU A 169 13.26 9.35 22.50
C LEU A 169 14.24 8.19 22.29
N THR A 170 14.04 7.09 23.03
CA THR A 170 14.94 5.93 22.97
C THR A 170 14.21 4.66 22.56
N SER A 171 14.97 3.70 22.02
CA SER A 171 14.46 2.37 21.72
C SER A 171 13.97 1.63 22.96
N ASP A 172 14.57 1.85 24.13
CA ASP A 172 14.11 1.22 25.38
C ASP A 172 12.74 1.79 25.81
N GLU A 173 12.56 3.11 25.73
CA GLU A 173 11.25 3.73 25.98
C GLU A 173 10.20 3.23 24.96
N LEU A 174 10.57 3.07 23.69
CA LEU A 174 9.67 2.56 22.66
C LEU A 174 9.19 1.14 22.95
N MET A 175 10.02 0.31 23.58
CA MET A 175 9.69 -1.06 23.92
C MET A 175 8.89 -1.21 25.23
N GLU A 176 8.59 -0.12 25.94
CA GLU A 176 7.61 -0.14 27.03
C GLU A 176 6.22 -0.49 26.49
N GLU A 177 5.44 -1.28 27.24
CA GLU A 177 4.13 -1.80 26.83
C GLU A 177 3.20 -0.69 26.30
N ARG A 178 3.18 0.48 26.95
CA ARG A 178 2.38 1.64 26.55
C ARG A 178 2.75 2.25 25.20
N ASN A 179 3.96 1.98 24.71
CA ASN A 179 4.52 2.56 23.48
C ASN A 179 4.55 1.56 22.30
N LEU A 180 4.29 0.27 22.54
CA LEU A 180 4.28 -0.76 21.49
C LEU A 180 3.26 -0.50 20.37
N HIS A 181 2.28 0.36 20.62
CA HIS A 181 1.33 0.84 19.63
C HIS A 181 1.99 1.55 18.43
N TRP A 182 3.23 2.05 18.58
CA TRP A 182 4.04 2.57 17.48
C TRP A 182 4.51 1.53 16.47
N LEU A 183 4.54 0.26 16.87
CA LEU A 183 5.04 -0.84 16.07
C LEU A 183 3.94 -1.69 15.44
N VAL A 184 2.70 -1.19 15.40
CA VAL A 184 1.53 -1.88 14.84
C VAL A 184 0.71 -0.99 13.90
N MET A 185 -0.26 -1.58 13.19
CA MET A 185 -0.98 -0.96 12.07
C MET A 185 -2.05 0.08 12.45
N GLU A 186 -1.84 0.84 13.52
CA GLU A 186 -2.77 1.89 13.95
C GLU A 186 -2.96 2.97 12.88
N ASN A 187 -4.15 3.60 12.86
CA ASN A 187 -4.54 4.65 11.91
C ASN A 187 -4.49 4.22 10.43
N THR A 188 -4.33 2.93 10.15
CA THR A 188 -4.34 2.40 8.79
C THR A 188 -5.78 2.20 8.32
N ASP A 189 -6.06 2.66 7.10
CA ASP A 189 -7.34 2.48 6.43
C ASP A 189 -7.17 1.61 5.19
N ILE A 190 -8.01 0.58 5.07
CA ILE A 190 -8.10 -0.28 3.89
C ILE A 190 -9.57 -0.30 3.47
N TYR A 191 -9.91 0.41 2.41
CA TYR A 191 -11.32 0.55 2.02
C TYR A 191 -11.52 0.66 0.52
N CYS A 192 -12.72 0.30 0.05
CA CYS A 192 -13.09 0.48 -1.36
C CYS A 192 -12.20 -0.29 -2.34
N ASN A 193 -11.70 -1.46 -1.97
CA ASN A 193 -10.87 -2.29 -2.84
C ASN A 193 -11.66 -3.48 -3.39
N VAL A 194 -11.30 -3.92 -4.59
CA VAL A 194 -11.79 -5.18 -5.16
C VAL A 194 -10.81 -6.27 -4.78
N PHE A 195 -11.22 -7.21 -3.93
CA PHE A 195 -10.55 -8.50 -3.80
C PHE A 195 -11.40 -9.58 -4.46
N SER A 196 -10.81 -10.38 -5.33
CA SER A 196 -11.53 -11.35 -6.14
C SER A 196 -10.64 -12.49 -6.62
N GLY A 197 -11.20 -13.69 -6.74
CA GLY A 197 -10.54 -14.84 -7.34
C GLY A 197 -9.35 -15.35 -6.55
N SER A 198 -9.19 -14.97 -5.27
CA SER A 198 -8.10 -15.50 -4.46
C SER A 198 -8.32 -16.99 -4.21
N TYR A 199 -7.35 -17.85 -4.52
CA TYR A 199 -7.55 -19.30 -4.47
C TYR A 199 -7.24 -19.94 -3.09
N ASN A 200 -6.76 -19.15 -2.13
CA ASN A 200 -6.67 -19.58 -0.73
C ASN A 200 -7.53 -18.68 0.17
N MET A 201 -7.26 -17.37 0.18
CA MET A 201 -7.94 -16.44 1.09
C MET A 201 -8.02 -15.04 0.47
N ASP A 202 -9.15 -14.34 0.55
CA ASP A 202 -9.16 -12.92 0.16
C ASP A 202 -8.42 -12.05 1.19
N TYR A 203 -8.51 -12.38 2.48
CA TYR A 203 -7.92 -11.63 3.59
C TYR A 203 -7.27 -12.53 4.62
N ARG A 204 -6.07 -12.16 5.06
CA ARG A 204 -5.35 -12.80 6.16
C ARG A 204 -4.87 -11.75 7.15
N PHE A 205 -5.22 -11.93 8.42
CA PHE A 205 -4.77 -11.10 9.52
C PHE A 205 -3.92 -11.97 10.45
N LEU A 206 -2.63 -11.65 10.57
CA LEU A 206 -1.69 -12.33 11.45
C LEU A 206 -1.47 -11.49 12.71
N GLU A 207 -1.18 -12.17 13.82
CA GLU A 207 -0.96 -11.55 15.14
C GLU A 207 -2.07 -10.57 15.56
N ASN A 208 -3.32 -10.90 15.20
CA ASN A 208 -4.51 -10.09 15.46
C ASN A 208 -4.35 -8.63 15.01
N CYS A 209 -3.71 -8.41 13.85
CA CYS A 209 -3.44 -7.07 13.34
C CYS A 209 -4.72 -6.29 12.98
N ASP A 210 -5.82 -6.99 12.70
CA ASP A 210 -7.14 -6.45 12.44
C ASP A 210 -7.64 -5.52 13.55
N LYS A 211 -7.31 -5.81 14.82
CA LYS A 211 -7.73 -4.97 15.95
C LYS A 211 -7.09 -3.57 15.97
N TYR A 212 -5.98 -3.38 15.26
CA TYR A 212 -5.28 -2.10 15.18
C TYR A 212 -5.68 -1.29 13.95
N ILE A 213 -6.22 -1.94 12.91
CA ILE A 213 -6.63 -1.27 11.68
C ILE A 213 -7.85 -0.38 11.99
N ARG A 214 -7.74 0.92 11.67
CA ARG A 214 -8.80 1.89 11.95
C ARG A 214 -10.03 1.63 11.10
N ARG A 215 -9.83 1.26 9.83
CA ARG A 215 -10.91 1.05 8.87
C ARG A 215 -10.61 -0.12 7.97
N PHE A 216 -11.49 -1.11 7.96
CA PHE A 216 -11.49 -2.22 7.01
C PHE A 216 -12.92 -2.43 6.49
N GLU A 217 -13.33 -1.69 5.45
CA GLU A 217 -14.72 -1.68 4.98
C GLU A 217 -14.84 -1.45 3.49
N MET A 218 -16.00 -1.76 2.91
CA MET A 218 -16.24 -1.59 1.47
C MET A 218 -15.20 -2.31 0.58
N ASN A 219 -14.57 -3.36 1.12
CA ASN A 219 -13.69 -4.24 0.37
C ASN A 219 -14.51 -5.45 -0.08
N THR A 220 -14.66 -5.66 -1.39
CA THR A 220 -15.36 -6.85 -1.88
C THR A 220 -14.49 -8.08 -1.70
N ASN A 221 -15.10 -9.25 -1.54
CA ASN A 221 -14.40 -10.54 -1.59
C ASN A 221 -14.86 -11.38 -2.79
N SER A 222 -14.26 -12.56 -2.96
CA SER A 222 -14.52 -13.47 -4.08
C SER A 222 -16.00 -13.88 -4.24
N SER A 223 -16.81 -13.85 -3.16
CA SER A 223 -18.25 -14.15 -3.23
C SER A 223 -19.11 -12.97 -3.74
N GLN A 224 -18.56 -11.75 -3.75
CA GLN A 224 -19.28 -10.50 -4.04
C GLN A 224 -18.95 -9.92 -5.43
N THR A 225 -18.00 -10.51 -6.14
CA THR A 225 -17.51 -10.01 -7.43
C THR A 225 -18.07 -10.81 -8.59
N THR A 226 -18.80 -10.14 -9.48
CA THR A 226 -19.51 -10.77 -10.61
C THR A 226 -18.63 -10.98 -11.86
N THR A 227 -17.31 -11.03 -11.69
CA THR A 227 -16.25 -11.07 -12.72
C THR A 227 -16.07 -9.77 -13.52
N PHE A 228 -14.88 -9.65 -14.12
CA PHE A 228 -14.52 -8.58 -15.05
C PHE A 228 -15.18 -8.77 -16.43
N TYR A 229 -15.23 -7.70 -17.24
CA TYR A 229 -15.66 -7.78 -18.63
C TYR A 229 -14.75 -8.69 -19.45
N ASP A 230 -13.44 -8.46 -19.40
CA ASP A 230 -12.45 -9.21 -20.17
C ASP A 230 -11.03 -9.10 -19.59
N TYR A 231 -10.84 -9.66 -18.38
CA TYR A 231 -9.54 -9.61 -17.71
C TYR A 231 -8.42 -10.31 -18.51
N LYS A 232 -8.76 -11.28 -19.38
CA LYS A 232 -7.78 -11.99 -20.21
C LYS A 232 -7.11 -11.07 -21.22
N ASN A 233 -7.79 -9.99 -21.62
CA ASN A 233 -7.27 -8.95 -22.49
C ASN A 233 -6.96 -7.65 -21.73
N GLY A 234 -6.82 -7.70 -20.40
CA GLY A 234 -6.48 -6.55 -19.56
C GLY A 234 -7.65 -5.60 -19.26
N ASP A 235 -8.90 -5.98 -19.55
CA ASP A 235 -10.07 -5.19 -19.17
C ASP A 235 -10.57 -5.59 -17.77
N PHE A 236 -10.08 -4.85 -16.77
CA PHE A 236 -10.47 -5.00 -15.37
C PHE A 236 -11.68 -4.16 -14.97
N ARG A 237 -12.47 -3.66 -15.94
CA ARG A 237 -13.78 -3.08 -15.60
C ARG A 237 -14.69 -4.18 -15.08
N MET A 238 -15.39 -3.90 -13.99
CA MET A 238 -16.29 -4.85 -13.35
C MET A 238 -17.62 -4.89 -14.10
N ARG A 239 -18.30 -6.04 -14.14
CA ARG A 239 -19.67 -6.10 -14.68
C ARG A 239 -20.60 -5.25 -13.81
N LYS A 240 -21.57 -4.56 -14.43
CA LYS A 240 -22.48 -3.58 -13.80
C LYS A 240 -23.19 -4.04 -12.52
N ASN A 241 -23.35 -5.35 -12.32
CA ASN A 241 -23.99 -5.93 -11.14
C ASN A 241 -23.02 -6.24 -9.99
N SER A 242 -21.74 -5.90 -10.09
CA SER A 242 -20.78 -6.12 -9.02
C SER A 242 -21.06 -5.22 -7.81
N ASP A 243 -20.89 -5.79 -6.60
CA ASP A 243 -21.07 -5.08 -5.34
C ASP A 243 -20.20 -3.84 -5.18
N ILE A 244 -19.04 -3.77 -5.86
CA ILE A 244 -18.15 -2.61 -5.78
C ILE A 244 -18.85 -1.32 -6.24
N TYR A 245 -19.78 -1.41 -7.20
CA TYR A 245 -20.54 -0.26 -7.70
C TYR A 245 -21.56 0.28 -6.69
N LYS A 246 -21.81 -0.42 -5.58
CA LYS A 246 -22.59 0.11 -4.45
C LYS A 246 -21.81 1.18 -3.67
N TYR A 247 -20.48 1.20 -3.79
CA TYR A 247 -19.63 2.09 -3.01
C TYR A 247 -19.26 3.34 -3.82
N LYS A 248 -19.70 4.51 -3.35
CA LYS A 248 -19.48 5.80 -4.01
C LYS A 248 -17.99 6.20 -4.14
N CYS A 249 -17.13 5.60 -3.33
CA CYS A 249 -15.69 5.81 -3.39
C CYS A 249 -15.03 5.15 -4.62
N TRP A 250 -15.71 4.20 -5.27
CA TRP A 250 -15.13 3.44 -6.37
C TRP A 250 -14.97 4.30 -7.62
N LYS A 251 -13.81 4.16 -8.27
CA LYS A 251 -13.45 4.75 -9.55
C LYS A 251 -12.82 3.68 -10.41
N GLU A 252 -13.26 3.60 -11.67
CA GLU A 252 -12.64 2.69 -12.65
C GLU A 252 -11.15 2.98 -12.83
N ILE A 253 -10.38 1.91 -12.99
CA ILE A 253 -8.94 1.99 -13.25
C ILE A 253 -8.73 1.69 -14.73
N SER A 254 -8.16 2.65 -15.46
CA SER A 254 -7.87 2.45 -16.89
C SER A 254 -6.41 2.04 -17.09
N LEU A 255 -6.19 0.81 -17.54
CA LEU A 255 -4.85 0.31 -17.89
C LEU A 255 -4.26 1.00 -19.12
N GLU A 256 -5.06 1.67 -19.94
CA GLU A 256 -4.61 2.27 -21.21
C GLU A 256 -3.53 3.35 -21.03
N ASN A 257 -3.40 3.90 -19.81
CA ASN A 257 -2.45 4.95 -19.44
C ASN A 257 -1.24 4.42 -18.66
N ILE A 258 -1.16 3.11 -18.40
CA ILE A 258 -0.07 2.50 -17.63
C ILE A 258 1.01 1.98 -18.59
N GLY A 259 2.27 2.10 -18.20
CA GLY A 259 3.42 1.59 -18.95
C GLY A 259 4.11 2.66 -19.81
N ILE A 260 5.02 2.20 -20.65
CA ILE A 260 5.88 3.05 -21.49
C ILE A 260 5.08 3.75 -22.60
N ASN A 261 5.53 4.95 -23.00
CA ASN A 261 4.92 5.77 -24.07
C ASN A 261 3.43 6.11 -23.84
N LYS A 262 3.02 6.22 -22.57
CA LYS A 262 1.69 6.68 -22.16
C LYS A 262 1.81 8.04 -21.46
N GLU A 263 0.68 8.75 -21.41
CA GLU A 263 0.57 10.01 -20.69
C GLU A 263 -0.26 9.82 -19.43
N ASP A 264 0.05 10.60 -18.39
CA ASP A 264 -0.78 10.70 -17.20
C ASP A 264 -2.18 11.13 -17.65
N LYS A 265 -3.24 10.44 -17.20
CA LYS A 265 -4.57 11.05 -17.28
C LYS A 265 -4.59 12.20 -16.28
N THR A 266 -4.60 13.43 -16.77
CA THR A 266 -5.01 14.59 -15.97
C THR A 266 -6.47 14.39 -15.60
N VAL A 267 -6.71 13.79 -14.45
CA VAL A 267 -7.99 13.98 -13.77
C VAL A 267 -7.94 15.40 -13.26
N ASP A 268 -8.63 16.33 -13.94
CA ASP A 268 -8.93 17.63 -13.35
C ASP A 268 -9.63 17.36 -12.02
N ILE A 269 -8.89 17.50 -10.92
CA ILE A 269 -9.47 17.63 -9.60
C ILE A 269 -10.03 19.04 -9.57
N PHE A 270 -11.18 19.27 -10.21
CA PHE A 270 -11.96 20.48 -9.99
C PHE A 270 -12.26 20.55 -8.49
N GLU A 271 -11.54 21.47 -7.83
CA GLU A 271 -11.87 22.19 -6.62
C GLU A 271 -12.89 21.52 -5.67
N ILE A 272 -12.39 20.85 -4.63
CA ILE A 272 -13.02 21.00 -3.31
C ILE A 272 -12.44 22.28 -2.71
N SER A 273 -12.84 23.42 -3.25
CA SER A 273 -12.51 24.75 -2.75
C SER A 273 -13.76 25.61 -2.86
N SER A 274 -14.09 26.30 -1.78
CA SER A 274 -15.14 27.32 -1.62
C SER A 274 -16.61 26.89 -1.49
N SER A 275 -16.98 26.44 -0.28
CA SER A 275 -18.31 26.69 0.31
C SER A 275 -18.18 27.45 1.62
N VAL A 276 -17.38 28.52 1.64
CA VAL A 276 -17.47 29.57 2.68
C VAL A 276 -17.30 30.90 1.97
N ALA A 277 -18.38 31.40 1.38
CA ALA A 277 -18.50 32.81 1.03
C ALA A 277 -19.96 33.25 1.07
N ILE A 278 -20.29 34.02 2.10
CA ILE A 278 -21.12 35.22 2.03
C ILE A 278 -22.60 34.97 1.69
N LEU A 279 -23.41 34.74 2.74
CA LEU A 279 -24.81 35.17 2.75
C LEU A 279 -24.96 36.32 3.75
N LEU A 280 -24.46 37.49 3.36
CA LEU A 280 -24.68 38.74 4.09
C LEU A 280 -24.80 39.86 3.07
N LEU A 281 -25.91 39.86 2.34
CA LEU A 281 -26.58 41.04 1.78
C LEU A 281 -27.85 40.57 1.07
N LEU A 282 -28.97 41.25 1.37
CA LEU A 282 -30.33 41.10 0.85
C LEU A 282 -31.32 40.33 1.73
N ILE A 283 -31.68 40.89 2.90
CA ILE A 283 -33.08 41.15 3.26
C ILE A 283 -33.13 42.46 4.06
N LEU A 284 -33.78 43.47 3.45
CA LEU A 284 -34.48 44.66 4.00
C LEU A 284 -33.85 45.42 5.18
#